data_AF-A0A800F9D0-F1
#
_entry.id   AF-A0A800F9D0-F1
#
_cell.length_a   1.000
_cell.length_b   1.000
_cell.length_c   1.000
_cell.angle_alpha   90.00
_cell.angle_beta   90.00
_cell.angle_gamma   90.00
#
_symmetry.space_group_name_H-M   'P 1'
#
loop_
_entity.id
_entity.type
_entity.pdbx_description
1 polymer ?
#
loop_
_entity_poly.entity_id
_entity_poly.type
_entity_poly.pdbx_seq_one_letter_code
_entity_poly.pdbx_strand_id
1 'polypeptide(L)'
;MRSGDFDTYLQTGRLVGDRFEAEVSDDDSGGGTDAQVLTAVGDNGTLAILANAYAAGGAGQFSLTVELLSGSGGASSGGRAATLGLTTVAPGSTSSGTLSGSSQMLADSSFYEHVVYTGSPGDQIRITLTSSDFDAYLGWGPIDEDGFAGEAFDDDGAGGTNSQLEVTVDGTGLFAMQINTYSAGETGNYTLSVERLAAGTLSSAPVAGEAGKWRYSYAPALTPVHRSLSQRVKEYGALELIAATLHERYTLPRPVEISFDTCDMVNAFYSPRDSDITFCYELLEFLADVFVADGRWTEEQRANVFGAVDFILMHEVGHALVDVLDLPITGREEDVADQLAVYVLVRGGDKGAQAAVAGVTALQPSTNDFDATALADEHSLGPVRIYNVMCWIYGSDPVKYSQLVDGGSLPEERAVRCPGEWDRMAKAWQRLLADYRP
;
A
#
# COMPACT_ATOMS: atom_id res chain seq x y z
N MET A 1 -14.56 11.39 -30.64
CA MET A 1 -14.41 12.48 -31.60
C MET A 1 -13.36 12.05 -32.60
N ARG A 2 -13.63 12.18 -33.90
CA ARG A 2 -12.67 11.83 -34.95
C ARG A 2 -12.47 12.96 -35.94
N SER A 3 -11.23 13.19 -36.35
CA SER A 3 -10.88 14.21 -37.34
C SER A 3 -9.68 13.79 -38.16
N GLY A 4 -9.79 13.92 -39.49
CA GLY A 4 -8.63 13.78 -40.38
C GLY A 4 -7.88 15.09 -40.64
N ASP A 5 -8.41 16.21 -40.13
CA ASP A 5 -7.92 17.56 -40.44
C ASP A 5 -7.06 18.15 -39.30
N PHE A 6 -7.26 17.69 -38.07
CA PHE A 6 -6.54 18.17 -36.89
C PHE A 6 -6.59 17.13 -35.77
N ASP A 7 -5.63 17.23 -34.86
CA ASP A 7 -5.56 16.41 -33.67
C ASP A 7 -6.67 16.78 -32.68
N THR A 8 -7.57 15.84 -32.41
CA THR A 8 -8.78 16.14 -31.65
C THR A 8 -8.50 16.17 -30.15
N TYR A 9 -9.22 17.01 -29.42
CA TYR A 9 -9.16 17.09 -27.98
C TYR A 9 -10.59 17.19 -27.45
N LEU A 10 -11.03 16.16 -26.73
CA LEU A 10 -12.38 16.02 -26.25
C LEU A 10 -12.39 16.16 -24.74
N GLN A 11 -13.25 17.04 -24.22
CA GLN A 11 -13.44 17.20 -22.79
C GLN A 11 -14.90 16.99 -22.42
N THR A 12 -15.14 16.42 -21.25
CA THR A 12 -16.47 16.33 -20.64
C THR A 12 -16.45 17.00 -19.27
N GLY A 13 -17.58 17.55 -18.87
CA GLY A 13 -17.73 18.20 -17.58
C GLY A 13 -19.06 18.94 -17.48
N ARG A 14 -19.05 20.10 -16.84
CA ARG A 14 -20.26 20.87 -16.52
C ARG A 14 -20.18 22.32 -16.98
N LEU A 15 -21.34 22.89 -17.25
CA LEU A 15 -21.49 24.33 -17.48
C LEU A 15 -21.84 25.02 -16.17
N VAL A 16 -21.00 25.95 -15.73
CA VAL A 16 -21.24 26.81 -14.57
C VAL A 16 -21.38 28.25 -15.07
N GLY A 17 -22.63 28.68 -15.30
CA GLY A 17 -22.91 29.94 -15.99
C GLY A 17 -22.56 29.84 -17.48
N ASP A 18 -21.66 30.71 -17.95
CA ASP A 18 -21.10 30.72 -19.30
C ASP A 18 -19.74 30.00 -19.40
N ARG A 19 -19.23 29.46 -18.29
CA ARG A 19 -17.93 28.77 -18.23
C ARG A 19 -18.10 27.26 -18.29
N PHE A 20 -17.27 26.62 -19.11
CA PHE A 20 -17.07 25.17 -19.10
C PHE A 20 -16.03 24.80 -18.04
N GLU A 21 -16.40 23.92 -17.11
CA GLU A 21 -15.48 23.30 -16.16
C GLU A 21 -15.25 21.85 -16.60
N ALA A 22 -14.03 21.54 -17.05
CA ALA A 22 -13.64 20.20 -17.46
C ALA A 22 -13.50 19.29 -16.24
N GLU A 23 -14.02 18.07 -16.36
CA GLU A 23 -13.90 17.01 -15.35
C GLU A 23 -13.07 15.84 -15.88
N VAL A 24 -13.21 15.52 -17.18
CA VAL A 24 -12.40 14.52 -17.89
C VAL A 24 -11.98 15.10 -19.25
N SER A 25 -10.76 14.83 -19.70
CA SER A 25 -10.29 15.22 -21.02
C SER A 25 -9.39 14.16 -21.64
N ASP A 26 -9.44 14.04 -22.96
CA ASP A 26 -8.68 13.08 -23.75
C ASP A 26 -8.37 13.63 -25.16
N ASP A 27 -7.22 13.32 -25.72
CA ASP A 27 -6.74 13.73 -27.05
C ASP A 27 -6.52 12.56 -28.04
N ASP A 28 -6.19 11.35 -27.60
CA ASP A 28 -5.77 10.28 -28.54
C ASP A 28 -6.34 8.88 -28.25
N SER A 29 -7.16 8.72 -27.21
CA SER A 29 -7.72 7.41 -26.84
C SER A 29 -8.76 6.85 -27.82
N GLY A 30 -9.13 7.60 -28.87
CA GLY A 30 -9.93 7.13 -30.01
C GLY A 30 -9.11 6.48 -31.14
N GLY A 31 -7.78 6.52 -31.03
CA GLY A 31 -6.79 5.95 -31.96
C GLY A 31 -6.32 6.94 -33.03
N GLY A 32 -5.00 7.08 -33.19
CA GLY A 32 -4.42 8.00 -34.17
C GLY A 32 -4.41 9.44 -33.66
N THR A 33 -5.22 10.32 -34.26
CA THR A 33 -5.42 11.73 -33.87
C THR A 33 -6.84 11.98 -33.34
N ASP A 34 -7.52 10.90 -32.95
CA ASP A 34 -8.93 10.87 -32.56
C ASP A 34 -9.06 10.68 -31.03
N ALA A 35 -9.93 11.44 -30.39
CA ALA A 35 -10.14 11.47 -28.95
C ALA A 35 -11.42 10.71 -28.54
N GLN A 36 -11.41 9.94 -27.47
CA GLN A 36 -12.54 9.21 -26.92
C GLN A 36 -12.62 9.37 -25.40
N VAL A 37 -13.70 9.97 -24.91
CA VAL A 37 -13.96 10.07 -23.46
C VAL A 37 -15.09 9.12 -23.06
N LEU A 38 -14.83 8.27 -22.08
CA LEU A 38 -15.85 7.52 -21.35
C LEU A 38 -16.12 8.21 -20.00
N THR A 39 -17.37 8.58 -19.74
CA THR A 39 -17.72 9.29 -18.51
C THR A 39 -19.12 8.94 -18.03
N ALA A 40 -19.34 9.05 -16.72
CA ALA A 40 -20.66 8.90 -16.13
C ALA A 40 -21.44 10.22 -16.25
N VAL A 41 -22.74 10.13 -16.52
CA VAL A 41 -23.61 11.31 -16.46
C VAL A 41 -23.90 11.61 -14.99
N GLY A 42 -23.49 12.80 -14.53
CA GLY A 42 -23.69 13.22 -13.13
C GLY A 42 -25.17 13.27 -12.71
N ASP A 43 -25.41 13.43 -11.41
CA ASP A 43 -26.72 13.25 -10.73
C ASP A 43 -27.89 14.08 -11.31
N ASN A 44 -27.61 15.15 -12.04
CA ASN A 44 -28.62 15.99 -12.68
C ASN A 44 -29.00 15.54 -14.11
N GLY A 45 -28.42 14.44 -14.59
CA GLY A 45 -28.67 13.87 -15.92
C GLY A 45 -28.12 14.69 -17.08
N THR A 46 -27.26 15.68 -16.84
CA THR A 46 -26.72 16.59 -17.87
C THR A 46 -25.19 16.54 -17.90
N LEU A 47 -24.64 16.28 -19.08
CA LEU A 47 -23.20 16.27 -19.34
C LEU A 47 -22.89 17.30 -20.44
N ALA A 48 -21.92 18.19 -20.19
CA ALA A 48 -21.40 19.08 -21.22
C ALA A 48 -20.19 18.44 -21.91
N ILE A 49 -20.13 18.54 -23.23
CA ILE A 49 -19.03 18.02 -24.05
C ILE A 49 -18.38 19.20 -24.78
N LEU A 50 -17.08 19.39 -24.61
CA LEU A 50 -16.28 20.34 -25.36
C LEU A 50 -15.45 19.57 -26.40
N ALA A 51 -15.79 19.75 -27.67
CA ALA A 51 -15.03 19.23 -28.80
C ALA A 51 -14.06 20.32 -29.28
N ASN A 52 -12.76 20.05 -29.20
CA ASN A 52 -11.71 21.02 -29.51
C ASN A 52 -10.59 20.38 -30.36
N ALA A 53 -9.67 21.22 -30.85
CA ALA A 53 -8.38 20.77 -31.37
C ALA A 53 -7.34 20.81 -30.24
N TYR A 54 -6.43 19.83 -30.21
CA TYR A 54 -5.33 19.77 -29.25
C TYR A 54 -4.35 20.93 -29.44
N ALA A 55 -3.91 21.15 -30.69
CA ALA A 55 -2.98 22.22 -31.03
C ALA A 55 -3.67 23.55 -31.32
N ALA A 56 -3.06 24.64 -30.86
CA ALA A 56 -3.53 26.00 -31.14
C ALA A 56 -3.57 26.28 -32.65
N GLY A 57 -4.74 26.70 -33.14
CA GLY A 57 -4.97 26.98 -34.56
C GLY A 57 -5.40 25.76 -35.40
N GLY A 58 -5.51 24.58 -34.79
CA GLY A 58 -6.14 23.42 -35.43
C GLY A 58 -7.60 23.70 -35.77
N ALA A 59 -7.98 23.48 -37.02
CA ALA A 59 -9.34 23.72 -37.51
C ALA A 59 -9.64 22.78 -38.68
N GLY A 60 -10.86 22.26 -38.72
CA GLY A 60 -11.28 21.35 -39.78
C GLY A 60 -12.61 20.66 -39.47
N GLN A 61 -12.95 19.66 -40.26
CA GLN A 61 -14.14 18.83 -40.05
C GLN A 61 -13.87 17.75 -39.01
N PHE A 62 -14.86 17.49 -38.16
CA PHE A 62 -14.82 16.37 -37.22
C PHE A 62 -16.17 15.66 -37.14
N SER A 63 -16.13 14.43 -36.66
CA SER A 63 -17.32 13.67 -36.27
C SER A 63 -17.30 13.40 -34.76
N LEU A 64 -18.44 13.63 -34.11
CA LEU A 64 -18.63 13.30 -32.69
C LEU A 64 -19.78 12.30 -32.57
N THR A 65 -19.46 11.12 -32.05
CA THR A 65 -20.44 10.08 -31.72
C THR A 65 -20.57 10.01 -30.20
N VAL A 66 -21.80 10.03 -29.71
CA VAL A 66 -22.12 9.82 -28.29
C VAL A 66 -22.99 8.57 -28.22
N GLU A 67 -22.50 7.54 -27.52
CA GLU A 67 -23.22 6.29 -27.32
C GLU A 67 -23.58 6.15 -25.84
N LEU A 68 -24.87 5.99 -25.55
CA LEU A 68 -25.33 5.71 -24.19
C LEU A 68 -25.14 4.21 -23.91
N LEU A 69 -24.18 3.88 -23.05
CA LEU A 69 -24.00 2.51 -22.58
C LEU A 69 -25.16 2.14 -21.64
N SER A 70 -26.27 1.68 -22.23
CA SER A 70 -27.48 1.31 -21.49
C SER A 70 -27.28 -0.08 -20.88
N GLY A 71 -27.08 -0.15 -19.56
CA GLY A 71 -27.02 -1.45 -18.87
C GLY A 71 -26.90 -1.33 -17.36
N SER A 72 -28.04 -1.35 -16.67
CA SER A 72 -28.12 -1.74 -15.26
C SER A 72 -27.68 -3.19 -15.11
N GLY A 73 -26.42 -3.41 -14.71
CA GLY A 73 -25.81 -4.72 -14.49
C GLY A 73 -24.33 -4.65 -14.84
N GLY A 74 -23.46 -4.83 -13.84
CA GLY A 74 -22.02 -4.59 -13.95
C GLY A 74 -21.40 -5.15 -15.23
N ALA A 75 -20.60 -4.31 -15.89
CA ALA A 75 -19.67 -4.80 -16.90
C ALA A 75 -18.83 -5.90 -16.23
N SER A 76 -18.92 -7.13 -16.73
CA SER A 76 -18.07 -8.21 -16.24
C SER A 76 -16.61 -7.80 -16.43
N SER A 77 -15.75 -8.21 -15.50
CA SER A 77 -14.30 -8.03 -15.59
C SER A 77 -13.75 -8.41 -16.98
N GLY A 78 -14.32 -9.43 -17.61
CA GLY A 78 -13.99 -9.84 -18.98
C GLY A 78 -14.35 -8.83 -20.07
N GLY A 79 -15.43 -8.05 -19.92
CA GLY A 79 -15.80 -7.00 -20.88
C GLY A 79 -14.84 -5.82 -20.83
N ARG A 80 -14.38 -5.44 -19.63
CA ARG A 80 -13.39 -4.36 -19.43
C ARG A 80 -11.98 -4.78 -19.85
N ALA A 81 -11.56 -6.01 -19.52
CA ALA A 81 -10.27 -6.55 -19.95
C ALA A 81 -10.14 -6.63 -21.48
N ALA A 82 -11.22 -6.96 -22.18
CA ALA A 82 -11.25 -6.97 -23.64
C ALA A 82 -11.05 -5.57 -24.25
N THR A 83 -11.52 -4.51 -23.59
CA THR A 83 -11.29 -3.12 -24.00
C THR A 83 -9.82 -2.72 -23.86
N LEU A 84 -9.13 -3.25 -22.83
CA LEU A 84 -7.69 -3.05 -22.61
C LEU A 84 -6.80 -3.98 -23.46
N GLY A 85 -7.39 -4.85 -24.28
CA GLY A 85 -6.65 -5.84 -25.07
C GLY A 85 -5.94 -6.91 -24.22
N LEU A 86 -6.31 -7.06 -22.95
CA LEU A 86 -5.69 -7.97 -22.01
C LEU A 86 -6.31 -9.36 -22.09
N THR A 87 -5.48 -10.38 -21.98
CA THR A 87 -5.94 -11.76 -21.83
C THR A 87 -6.60 -11.94 -20.48
N THR A 88 -7.59 -12.82 -20.41
CA THR A 88 -8.33 -13.08 -19.17
C THR A 88 -8.19 -14.52 -18.75
N VAL A 89 -8.17 -14.74 -17.44
CA VAL A 89 -8.13 -16.07 -16.83
C VAL A 89 -9.26 -16.19 -15.81
N ALA A 90 -9.89 -17.36 -15.81
CA ALA A 90 -10.97 -17.68 -14.90
C ALA A 90 -10.45 -18.43 -13.67
N PRO A 91 -11.13 -18.33 -12.52
CA PRO A 91 -10.82 -19.18 -11.37
C PRO A 91 -10.85 -20.67 -11.70
N GLY A 92 -9.89 -21.43 -11.16
CA GLY A 92 -9.76 -22.87 -11.34
C GLY A 92 -9.21 -23.29 -12.72
N SER A 93 -8.57 -22.37 -13.44
CA SER A 93 -8.03 -22.65 -14.77
C SER A 93 -6.52 -22.76 -14.78
N THR A 94 -6.00 -23.49 -15.76
CA THR A 94 -4.57 -23.58 -16.06
C THR A 94 -4.39 -23.20 -17.52
N SER A 95 -3.47 -22.28 -17.80
CA SER A 95 -3.11 -21.82 -19.13
C SER A 95 -1.60 -21.90 -19.35
N SER A 96 -1.19 -22.01 -20.60
CA SER A 96 0.22 -21.95 -20.99
C SER A 96 0.44 -20.77 -21.91
N GLY A 97 1.62 -20.17 -21.83
CA GLY A 97 2.03 -19.06 -22.66
C GLY A 97 3.53 -19.04 -22.90
N THR A 98 4.00 -17.99 -23.57
CA THR A 98 5.41 -17.83 -23.92
C THR A 98 5.80 -16.37 -23.78
N LEU A 99 6.78 -16.08 -22.93
CA LEU A 99 7.47 -14.80 -22.92
C LEU A 99 8.53 -14.82 -24.01
N SER A 100 8.51 -13.83 -24.89
CA SER A 100 9.39 -13.77 -26.07
C SER A 100 9.98 -12.36 -26.22
N GLY A 101 10.93 -12.19 -27.13
CA GLY A 101 11.52 -10.88 -27.42
C GLY A 101 10.55 -9.82 -27.97
N SER A 102 9.30 -10.18 -28.23
CA SER A 102 8.21 -9.26 -28.58
C SER A 102 7.20 -9.02 -27.44
N SER A 103 7.39 -9.65 -26.28
CA SER A 103 6.60 -9.38 -25.07
C SER A 103 6.93 -7.97 -24.53
N GLN A 104 6.09 -7.47 -23.61
CA GLN A 104 6.37 -6.20 -22.96
C GLN A 104 7.65 -6.32 -22.14
N MET A 105 8.35 -5.21 -21.95
CA MET A 105 9.65 -5.20 -21.28
C MET A 105 9.67 -4.12 -20.21
N LEU A 106 10.07 -4.49 -18.99
CA LEU A 106 10.27 -3.55 -17.89
C LEU A 106 11.57 -2.75 -18.10
N ALA A 107 11.75 -1.69 -17.30
CA ALA A 107 12.94 -0.83 -17.38
C ALA A 107 14.26 -1.59 -17.13
N ASP A 108 14.20 -2.70 -16.38
CA ASP A 108 15.32 -3.60 -16.10
C ASP A 108 15.60 -4.61 -17.23
N SER A 109 14.86 -4.53 -18.34
CA SER A 109 14.94 -5.44 -19.49
C SER A 109 14.44 -6.87 -19.25
N SER A 110 13.69 -7.13 -18.18
CA SER A 110 12.90 -8.36 -18.02
C SER A 110 11.64 -8.33 -18.89
N PHE A 111 11.24 -9.49 -19.42
CA PHE A 111 10.05 -9.60 -20.27
C PHE A 111 8.84 -10.01 -19.45
N TYR A 112 7.71 -9.34 -19.68
CA TYR A 112 6.46 -9.61 -18.98
C TYR A 112 5.22 -9.57 -19.88
N GLU A 113 4.13 -10.08 -19.33
CA GLU A 113 2.77 -9.80 -19.79
C GLU A 113 1.79 -9.74 -18.61
N HIS A 114 0.64 -9.11 -18.81
CA HIS A 114 -0.44 -9.05 -17.83
C HIS A 114 -1.61 -9.92 -18.23
N VAL A 115 -2.12 -10.71 -17.28
CA VAL A 115 -3.31 -11.54 -17.44
C VAL A 115 -4.35 -11.13 -16.40
N VAL A 116 -5.54 -10.72 -16.84
CA VAL A 116 -6.60 -10.23 -15.96
C VAL A 116 -7.38 -11.39 -15.34
N TYR A 117 -7.55 -11.35 -14.03
CA TYR A 117 -8.40 -12.28 -13.30
C TYR A 117 -9.88 -11.89 -13.42
N THR A 118 -10.74 -12.87 -13.69
CA THR A 118 -12.19 -12.65 -13.94
C THR A 118 -13.12 -13.23 -12.86
N GLY A 119 -12.63 -13.45 -11.64
CA GLY A 119 -13.44 -13.91 -10.52
C GLY A 119 -14.24 -12.80 -9.81
N SER A 120 -14.77 -13.12 -8.64
CA SER A 120 -15.61 -12.24 -7.82
C SER A 120 -14.81 -11.67 -6.65
N PRO A 121 -15.19 -10.48 -6.14
CA PRO A 121 -14.65 -9.97 -4.88
C PRO A 121 -14.78 -11.02 -3.76
N GLY A 122 -13.71 -11.20 -2.98
CA GLY A 122 -13.59 -12.21 -1.95
C GLY A 122 -13.17 -13.60 -2.44
N ASP A 123 -12.96 -13.81 -3.75
CA ASP A 123 -12.31 -15.04 -4.24
C ASP A 123 -10.90 -15.14 -3.62
N GLN A 124 -10.61 -16.27 -2.98
CA GLN A 124 -9.24 -16.64 -2.58
C GLN A 124 -8.66 -17.58 -3.64
N ILE A 125 -7.52 -17.21 -4.19
CA ILE A 125 -6.89 -17.94 -5.28
C ILE A 125 -5.42 -18.20 -4.99
N ARG A 126 -4.97 -19.40 -5.34
CA ARG A 126 -3.54 -19.70 -5.47
C ARG A 126 -3.17 -19.59 -6.93
N ILE A 127 -2.27 -18.66 -7.22
CA ILE A 127 -1.68 -18.45 -8.54
C ILE A 127 -0.31 -19.15 -8.50
N THR A 128 -0.02 -19.99 -9.46
CA THR A 128 1.29 -20.66 -9.57
C THR A 128 1.81 -20.49 -10.98
N LEU A 129 2.99 -19.90 -11.09
CA LEU A 129 3.71 -19.70 -12.34
C LEU A 129 4.89 -20.67 -12.38
N THR A 130 4.88 -21.57 -13.35
CA THR A 130 5.97 -22.54 -13.54
C THR A 130 6.64 -22.37 -14.89
N SER A 131 7.96 -22.45 -14.90
CA SER A 131 8.77 -22.38 -16.12
C SER A 131 10.01 -23.28 -15.99
N SER A 132 10.30 -24.04 -17.05
CA SER A 132 11.57 -24.76 -17.18
C SER A 132 12.62 -23.97 -17.95
N ASP A 133 12.21 -22.86 -18.56
CA ASP A 133 13.00 -22.13 -19.55
C ASP A 133 13.61 -20.84 -18.97
N PHE A 134 13.03 -20.31 -17.90
CA PHE A 134 13.46 -19.09 -17.22
C PHE A 134 13.10 -19.14 -15.73
N ASP A 135 13.66 -18.21 -14.96
CA ASP A 135 13.34 -18.04 -13.54
C ASP A 135 12.08 -17.17 -13.34
N ALA A 136 11.04 -17.73 -12.72
CA ALA A 136 9.69 -17.20 -12.81
C ALA A 136 9.40 -16.12 -11.75
N TYR A 137 9.10 -14.89 -12.18
CA TYR A 137 8.68 -13.81 -11.29
C TYR A 137 7.19 -13.50 -11.50
N LEU A 138 6.41 -13.54 -10.43
CA LEU A 138 4.96 -13.34 -10.47
C LEU A 138 4.59 -12.10 -9.66
N GLY A 139 3.82 -11.18 -10.25
CA GLY A 139 3.19 -10.05 -9.56
C GLY A 139 1.67 -10.16 -9.53
N TRP A 140 1.04 -9.55 -8.53
CA TRP A 140 -0.41 -9.41 -8.39
C TRP A 140 -0.80 -7.99 -7.96
N GLY A 141 -1.90 -7.46 -8.49
CA GLY A 141 -2.47 -6.19 -8.04
C GLY A 141 -3.52 -5.64 -9.00
N PRO A 142 -4.11 -4.47 -8.69
CA PRO A 142 -5.05 -3.78 -9.54
C PRO A 142 -4.42 -3.35 -10.87
N ILE A 143 -5.24 -3.33 -11.91
CA ILE A 143 -4.87 -2.82 -13.23
C ILE A 143 -5.99 -1.94 -13.79
N ASP A 144 -5.60 -0.78 -14.31
CA ASP A 144 -6.51 0.14 -14.98
C ASP A 144 -5.82 0.81 -16.19
N GLU A 145 -6.32 1.98 -16.59
CA GLU A 145 -5.81 2.75 -17.74
C GLU A 145 -4.44 3.40 -17.45
N ASP A 146 -4.12 3.65 -16.17
CA ASP A 146 -2.84 4.22 -15.73
C ASP A 146 -1.74 3.16 -15.59
N GLY A 147 -2.12 1.88 -15.52
CA GLY A 147 -1.23 0.73 -15.61
C GLY A 147 -1.46 -0.31 -14.52
N PHE A 148 -0.48 -1.20 -14.35
CA PHE A 148 -0.49 -2.22 -13.30
C PHE A 148 0.19 -1.68 -12.04
N ALA A 149 -0.53 -1.70 -10.92
CA ALA A 149 0.01 -1.40 -9.60
C ALA A 149 0.12 -2.71 -8.82
N GLY A 150 1.33 -3.25 -8.69
CA GLY A 150 1.55 -4.51 -7.99
C GLY A 150 1.56 -4.34 -6.48
N GLU A 151 0.84 -5.21 -5.78
CA GLU A 151 0.66 -5.25 -4.33
C GLU A 151 1.35 -6.47 -3.70
N ALA A 152 1.56 -7.54 -4.48
CA ALA A 152 2.25 -8.75 -4.04
C ALA A 152 3.12 -9.31 -5.15
N PHE A 153 4.28 -9.85 -4.79
CA PHE A 153 5.24 -10.43 -5.72
C PHE A 153 5.87 -11.69 -5.13
N ASP A 154 6.26 -12.64 -5.97
CA ASP A 154 6.96 -13.86 -5.57
C ASP A 154 7.78 -14.42 -6.74
N ASP A 155 8.95 -14.99 -6.46
CA ASP A 155 9.87 -15.56 -7.46
C ASP A 155 10.15 -17.06 -7.26
N ASP A 156 10.08 -17.58 -6.03
CA ASP A 156 10.44 -18.98 -5.74
C ASP A 156 9.45 -19.75 -4.84
N GLY A 157 8.27 -19.19 -4.57
CA GLY A 157 7.27 -19.76 -3.65
C GLY A 157 6.71 -21.13 -4.04
N ALA A 158 6.87 -21.58 -5.30
CA ALA A 158 6.56 -22.94 -5.75
C ALA A 158 7.78 -23.89 -5.78
N GLY A 159 8.95 -23.39 -5.37
CA GLY A 159 10.21 -24.10 -5.29
C GLY A 159 10.97 -24.19 -6.62
N GLY A 160 12.31 -24.15 -6.53
CA GLY A 160 13.17 -24.14 -7.72
C GLY A 160 13.17 -22.75 -8.35
N THR A 161 12.72 -22.66 -9.60
CA THR A 161 12.62 -21.43 -10.40
C THR A 161 11.16 -21.05 -10.66
N ASN A 162 10.25 -21.43 -9.75
CA ASN A 162 8.81 -21.32 -9.93
C ASN A 162 8.22 -20.48 -8.81
N SER A 163 7.29 -19.59 -9.15
CA SER A 163 6.63 -18.69 -8.21
C SER A 163 5.18 -19.09 -7.90
N GLN A 164 4.72 -18.70 -6.72
CA GLN A 164 3.38 -18.94 -6.21
C GLN A 164 2.88 -17.79 -5.35
N LEU A 165 1.69 -17.29 -5.65
CA LEU A 165 0.99 -16.28 -4.87
C LEU A 165 -0.37 -16.76 -4.35
N GLU A 166 -0.62 -16.36 -3.12
CA GLU A 166 -1.75 -16.56 -2.20
C GLU A 166 -3.11 -15.85 -2.33
N VAL A 167 -3.38 -15.02 -3.32
CA VAL A 167 -4.12 -13.74 -3.12
C VAL A 167 -5.65 -13.80 -2.86
N THR A 168 -6.19 -12.72 -2.26
CA THR A 168 -7.63 -12.43 -2.17
C THR A 168 -7.99 -11.29 -3.10
N VAL A 169 -9.13 -11.37 -3.78
CA VAL A 169 -9.62 -10.28 -4.65
C VAL A 169 -10.40 -9.26 -3.82
N ASP A 170 -9.79 -8.14 -3.50
CA ASP A 170 -10.38 -7.12 -2.63
C ASP A 170 -11.09 -6.01 -3.43
N GLY A 171 -12.26 -5.58 -2.96
CA GLY A 171 -13.00 -4.47 -3.57
C GLY A 171 -13.62 -4.75 -4.95
N THR A 172 -13.91 -3.68 -5.70
CA THR A 172 -14.54 -3.74 -7.03
C THR A 172 -13.61 -3.12 -8.07
N GLY A 173 -12.83 -3.94 -8.78
CA GLY A 173 -11.83 -3.49 -9.77
C GLY A 173 -11.38 -4.62 -10.69
N LEU A 174 -10.52 -4.32 -11.68
CA LEU A 174 -9.80 -5.35 -12.42
C LEU A 174 -8.49 -5.64 -11.69
N PHE A 175 -8.19 -6.92 -11.52
CA PHE A 175 -6.92 -7.38 -10.98
C PHE A 175 -6.18 -8.18 -12.02
N ALA A 176 -4.85 -8.05 -12.07
CA ALA A 176 -4.01 -8.77 -12.99
C ALA A 176 -2.91 -9.56 -12.28
N MET A 177 -2.49 -10.61 -12.97
CA MET A 177 -1.22 -11.30 -12.74
C MET A 177 -0.19 -10.72 -13.71
N GLN A 178 0.93 -10.23 -13.19
CA GLN A 178 2.11 -9.92 -13.99
C GLN A 178 2.98 -11.16 -14.08
N ILE A 179 3.01 -11.77 -15.26
CA ILE A 179 3.87 -12.92 -15.56
C ILE A 179 5.18 -12.36 -16.08
N ASN A 180 6.27 -12.55 -15.35
CA ASN A 180 7.56 -11.93 -15.65
C ASN A 180 8.71 -12.94 -15.57
N THR A 181 9.81 -12.65 -16.26
CA THR A 181 11.10 -13.32 -16.03
C THR A 181 11.87 -12.60 -14.93
N TYR A 182 12.50 -13.31 -14.00
CA TYR A 182 13.32 -12.69 -12.95
C TYR A 182 14.54 -11.97 -13.52
N SER A 183 15.22 -12.57 -14.51
CA SER A 183 16.42 -12.00 -15.10
C SER A 183 16.16 -11.29 -16.43
N ALA A 184 16.94 -10.25 -16.69
CA ALA A 184 16.89 -9.48 -17.93
C ALA A 184 17.14 -10.35 -19.18
N GLY A 185 16.29 -10.18 -20.19
CA GLY A 185 16.46 -10.80 -21.51
C GLY A 185 16.11 -12.30 -21.60
N GLU A 186 15.61 -12.91 -20.51
CA GLU A 186 15.17 -14.31 -20.54
C GLU A 186 13.84 -14.46 -21.29
N THR A 187 13.67 -15.59 -21.98
CA THR A 187 12.46 -15.89 -22.75
C THR A 187 12.18 -17.38 -22.66
N GLY A 188 10.93 -17.78 -22.78
CA GLY A 188 10.59 -19.19 -22.68
C GLY A 188 9.11 -19.44 -22.44
N ASN A 189 8.77 -20.72 -22.35
CA ASN A 189 7.40 -21.15 -22.11
C ASN A 189 7.12 -21.22 -20.62
N TYR A 190 5.88 -20.92 -20.25
CA TYR A 190 5.41 -21.02 -18.88
C TYR A 190 4.04 -21.68 -18.81
N THR A 191 3.69 -22.14 -17.61
CA THR A 191 2.32 -22.55 -17.25
C THR A 191 1.86 -21.74 -16.05
N LEU A 192 0.74 -21.04 -16.22
CA LEU A 192 0.02 -20.31 -15.17
C LEU A 192 -1.15 -21.17 -14.70
N SER A 193 -1.19 -21.49 -13.41
CA SER A 193 -2.31 -22.17 -12.77
C SER A 193 -2.97 -21.21 -11.78
N VAL A 194 -4.28 -21.01 -11.91
CA VAL A 194 -5.09 -20.21 -11.00
C VAL A 194 -6.09 -21.15 -10.32
N GLU A 195 -5.73 -21.65 -9.15
CA GLU A 195 -6.58 -22.53 -8.35
C GLU A 195 -7.49 -21.68 -7.47
N ARG A 196 -8.80 -21.96 -7.47
CA ARG A 196 -9.65 -21.48 -6.38
C ARG A 196 -9.32 -22.31 -5.15
N LEU A 197 -8.86 -21.63 -4.11
CA LEU A 197 -8.87 -22.23 -2.81
C LEU A 197 -10.34 -22.43 -2.44
N ALA A 198 -10.74 -23.68 -2.26
CA ALA A 198 -12.04 -23.93 -1.66
C ALA A 198 -12.11 -23.11 -0.37
N ALA A 199 -13.32 -22.72 0.06
CA ALA A 199 -13.55 -22.41 1.46
C ALA A 199 -13.39 -23.70 2.31
N GLY A 200 -12.27 -24.39 2.17
CA GLY A 200 -11.79 -25.47 2.98
C GLY A 200 -11.00 -24.82 4.08
N THR A 201 -11.70 -24.59 5.20
CA THR A 201 -11.12 -24.19 6.47
C THR A 201 -10.06 -23.10 6.30
N LEU A 202 -10.48 -21.86 6.07
CA LEU A 202 -10.25 -20.89 7.14
C LEU A 202 -10.14 -21.65 8.46
N SER A 203 -8.96 -21.60 9.09
CA SER A 203 -8.94 -21.45 10.54
C SER A 203 -10.08 -20.49 10.84
N SER A 204 -11.16 -21.09 11.37
CA SER A 204 -12.55 -20.69 11.20
C SER A 204 -12.76 -19.18 11.21
N ALA A 205 -13.67 -18.69 10.34
CA ALA A 205 -14.51 -17.55 10.72
C ALA A 205 -14.89 -17.71 12.20
N PRO A 206 -14.75 -16.66 13.03
CA PRO A 206 -14.65 -16.80 14.46
C PRO A 206 -15.76 -17.71 14.97
N VAL A 207 -15.37 -18.83 15.58
CA VAL A 207 -16.25 -19.50 16.52
C VAL A 207 -16.62 -18.41 17.51
N ALA A 208 -17.90 -18.05 17.57
CA ALA A 208 -18.40 -17.21 18.64
C ALA A 208 -17.97 -17.84 19.96
N GLY A 209 -16.91 -17.31 20.59
CA GLY A 209 -16.36 -17.89 21.82
C GLY A 209 -14.84 -17.77 22.06
N GLU A 210 -13.98 -17.49 21.07
CA GLU A 210 -12.56 -17.18 21.35
C GLU A 210 -12.14 -15.90 20.63
N ALA A 211 -11.87 -14.84 21.41
CA ALA A 211 -11.31 -13.60 20.89
C ALA A 211 -10.01 -13.87 20.12
N GLY A 212 -9.83 -13.17 18.99
CA GLY A 212 -8.58 -13.13 18.25
C GLY A 212 -7.42 -12.76 19.17
N LYS A 213 -6.32 -13.50 19.06
CA LYS A 213 -5.12 -13.30 19.89
C LYS A 213 -4.06 -12.57 19.08
N TRP A 214 -3.32 -11.70 19.76
CA TRP A 214 -2.02 -11.25 19.30
C TRP A 214 -1.03 -12.39 19.49
N ARG A 215 -0.39 -12.79 18.41
CA ARG A 215 0.64 -13.83 18.37
C ARG A 215 1.94 -13.21 17.93
N TYR A 216 3.04 -13.92 18.18
CA TYR A 216 4.34 -13.47 17.76
C TYR A 216 5.27 -14.61 17.40
N SER A 217 6.19 -14.33 16.49
CA SER A 217 7.19 -15.26 16.02
C SER A 217 8.49 -14.57 15.62
N TYR A 218 9.55 -15.35 15.56
CA TYR A 218 10.84 -14.92 15.05
C TYR A 218 11.31 -15.95 14.05
N ALA A 219 11.22 -15.63 12.77
CA ALA A 219 11.64 -16.52 11.71
C ALA A 219 13.18 -16.67 11.69
N PRO A 220 13.71 -17.72 11.02
CA PRO A 220 15.13 -17.97 10.96
C PRO A 220 15.91 -16.86 10.25
N ALA A 221 16.79 -16.17 10.97
CA ALA A 221 17.68 -15.18 10.38
C ALA A 221 18.79 -15.84 9.53
N LEU A 222 18.88 -15.46 8.25
CA LEU A 222 19.73 -16.12 7.26
C LEU A 222 21.21 -15.68 7.32
N THR A 223 21.48 -14.42 7.66
CA THR A 223 22.85 -13.87 7.71
C THR A 223 23.44 -13.87 9.14
N PRO A 224 24.78 -13.86 9.30
CA PRO A 224 25.40 -13.71 10.62
C PRO A 224 24.99 -12.42 11.35
N VAL A 225 24.79 -11.33 10.61
CA VAL A 225 24.37 -10.04 11.17
C VAL A 225 22.93 -10.13 11.67
N HIS A 226 22.01 -10.63 10.84
CA HIS A 226 20.61 -10.81 11.23
C HIS A 226 20.45 -11.79 12.39
N ARG A 227 21.28 -12.84 12.49
CA ARG A 227 21.25 -13.74 13.66
C ARG A 227 21.62 -13.01 14.95
N SER A 228 22.62 -12.14 14.91
CA SER A 228 23.01 -11.30 16.04
C SER A 228 21.90 -10.33 16.42
N LEU A 229 21.26 -9.69 15.43
CA LEU A 229 20.15 -8.76 15.63
C LEU A 229 18.89 -9.47 16.15
N SER A 230 18.51 -10.60 15.55
CA SER A 230 17.42 -11.50 16.00
C SER A 230 17.61 -11.90 17.46
N GLN A 231 18.83 -12.26 17.87
CA GLN A 231 19.12 -12.57 19.26
C GLN A 231 18.88 -11.35 20.17
N ARG A 232 19.30 -10.16 19.74
CA ARG A 232 19.13 -8.92 20.53
C ARG A 232 17.66 -8.52 20.69
N VAL A 233 16.84 -8.60 19.63
CA VAL A 233 15.40 -8.30 19.75
C VAL A 233 14.67 -9.32 20.63
N LYS A 234 15.06 -10.60 20.56
CA LYS A 234 14.57 -11.64 21.49
C LYS A 234 14.96 -11.38 22.94
N GLU A 235 16.20 -10.94 23.18
CA GLU A 235 16.69 -10.58 24.52
C GLU A 235 16.01 -9.32 25.06
N TYR A 236 15.71 -8.36 24.18
CA TYR A 236 14.94 -7.16 24.53
C TYR A 236 13.46 -7.51 24.83
N GLY A 237 12.92 -8.53 24.17
CA GLY A 237 11.56 -9.03 24.36
C GLY A 237 10.48 -8.13 23.75
N ALA A 238 10.79 -7.47 22.62
CA ALA A 238 9.90 -6.51 21.97
C ALA A 238 8.54 -7.15 21.63
N LEU A 239 8.54 -8.25 20.87
CA LEU A 239 7.32 -8.86 20.39
C LEU A 239 6.50 -9.47 21.53
N GLU A 240 7.16 -10.09 22.50
CA GLU A 240 6.53 -10.66 23.70
C GLU A 240 5.75 -9.58 24.47
N LEU A 241 6.41 -8.45 24.73
CA LEU A 241 5.82 -7.34 25.48
C LEU A 241 4.69 -6.67 24.69
N ILE A 242 4.90 -6.44 23.39
CA ILE A 242 3.92 -5.82 22.51
C ILE A 242 2.69 -6.70 22.40
N ALA A 243 2.83 -7.97 22.03
CA ALA A 243 1.72 -8.90 21.88
C ALA A 243 0.94 -9.05 23.19
N ALA A 244 1.62 -9.16 24.34
CA ALA A 244 0.97 -9.22 25.65
C ALA A 244 0.18 -7.93 25.95
N THR A 245 0.79 -6.77 25.73
CA THR A 245 0.16 -5.46 25.99
C THR A 245 -1.05 -5.24 25.09
N LEU A 246 -0.95 -5.60 23.81
CA LEU A 246 -2.05 -5.47 22.86
C LEU A 246 -3.17 -6.46 23.18
N HIS A 247 -2.83 -7.69 23.60
CA HIS A 247 -3.82 -8.69 24.02
C HIS A 247 -4.59 -8.28 25.28
N GLU A 248 -3.92 -7.68 26.27
CA GLU A 248 -4.59 -7.13 27.45
C GLU A 248 -5.46 -5.91 27.14
N ARG A 249 -5.20 -5.22 26.03
CA ARG A 249 -5.83 -3.94 25.71
C ARG A 249 -6.97 -4.05 24.70
N TYR A 250 -6.90 -5.02 23.79
CA TYR A 250 -7.83 -5.13 22.66
C TYR A 250 -8.37 -6.55 22.49
N THR A 251 -9.69 -6.65 22.32
CA THR A 251 -10.42 -7.85 21.95
C THR A 251 -10.58 -7.86 20.43
N LEU A 252 -9.85 -8.73 19.75
CA LEU A 252 -9.90 -8.81 18.29
C LEU A 252 -10.96 -9.82 17.80
N PRO A 253 -11.58 -9.58 16.63
CA PRO A 253 -12.45 -10.55 15.97
C PRO A 253 -11.69 -11.68 15.27
N ARG A 254 -10.42 -11.47 14.91
CA ARG A 254 -9.50 -12.46 14.32
C ARG A 254 -8.08 -12.30 14.88
N PRO A 255 -7.25 -13.37 14.89
CA PRO A 255 -5.87 -13.26 15.37
C PRO A 255 -5.03 -12.33 14.49
N VAL A 256 -3.99 -11.74 15.08
CA VAL A 256 -2.96 -10.97 14.38
C VAL A 256 -1.59 -11.51 14.79
N GLU A 257 -0.74 -11.81 13.81
CA GLU A 257 0.64 -12.26 14.02
C GLU A 257 1.58 -11.05 13.94
N ILE A 258 2.61 -10.99 14.78
CA ILE A 258 3.70 -10.03 14.65
C ILE A 258 5.00 -10.82 14.55
N SER A 259 5.75 -10.65 13.47
CA SER A 259 6.95 -11.43 13.18
C SER A 259 8.18 -10.55 13.01
N PHE A 260 9.34 -11.11 13.31
CA PHE A 260 10.60 -10.68 12.71
C PHE A 260 11.03 -11.72 11.67
N ASP A 261 11.27 -11.30 10.43
CA ASP A 261 11.62 -12.20 9.31
C ASP A 261 12.72 -11.64 8.41
N THR A 262 13.32 -12.48 7.57
CA THR A 262 14.20 -12.07 6.47
C THR A 262 13.31 -11.87 5.24
N CYS A 263 13.30 -10.65 4.70
CA CYS A 263 12.41 -10.27 3.60
C CYS A 263 13.13 -9.91 2.30
N ASP A 264 14.47 -9.87 2.32
CA ASP A 264 15.31 -9.33 1.23
C ASP A 264 14.99 -7.87 0.84
N MET A 265 14.31 -7.13 1.72
CA MET A 265 14.00 -5.71 1.59
C MET A 265 14.04 -4.98 2.93
N VAL A 266 14.43 -3.70 2.93
CA VAL A 266 14.45 -2.85 4.12
C VAL A 266 13.03 -2.33 4.37
N ASN A 267 12.20 -3.13 5.04
CA ASN A 267 10.80 -2.77 5.28
C ASN A 267 10.22 -3.31 6.61
N ALA A 268 9.05 -2.78 6.97
CA ALA A 268 8.08 -3.40 7.85
C ALA A 268 6.70 -3.10 7.29
N PHE A 269 5.77 -4.06 7.37
CA PHE A 269 4.46 -3.88 6.76
C PHE A 269 3.42 -4.75 7.47
N TYR A 270 2.16 -4.28 7.39
CA TYR A 270 0.98 -5.06 7.70
C TYR A 270 0.36 -5.65 6.41
N SER A 271 0.03 -6.94 6.44
CA SER A 271 -0.76 -7.61 5.41
C SER A 271 -2.20 -7.79 5.89
N PRO A 272 -3.18 -7.06 5.32
CA PRO A 272 -4.60 -7.25 5.63
C PRO A 272 -5.08 -8.69 5.41
N ARG A 273 -4.55 -9.30 4.35
CA ARG A 273 -4.90 -10.65 3.89
C ARG A 273 -4.53 -11.72 4.91
N ASP A 274 -3.29 -11.72 5.36
CA ASP A 274 -2.75 -12.76 6.23
C ASP A 274 -2.90 -12.39 7.72
N SER A 275 -3.34 -11.15 8.01
CA SER A 275 -3.46 -10.60 9.36
C SER A 275 -2.12 -10.61 10.09
N ASP A 276 -1.04 -10.30 9.39
CA ASP A 276 0.30 -10.32 9.95
C ASP A 276 1.02 -8.98 9.80
N ILE A 277 1.81 -8.66 10.79
CA ILE A 277 2.78 -7.57 10.78
C ILE A 277 4.15 -8.22 10.65
N THR A 278 4.86 -7.95 9.57
CA THR A 278 6.21 -8.48 9.36
C THR A 278 7.23 -7.36 9.48
N PHE A 279 8.18 -7.52 10.40
CA PHE A 279 9.30 -6.60 10.58
C PHE A 279 10.59 -7.24 10.03
N CYS A 280 11.11 -6.70 8.94
CA CYS A 280 12.25 -7.32 8.26
C CYS A 280 13.55 -7.11 9.06
N TYR A 281 14.38 -8.15 9.16
CA TYR A 281 15.69 -8.08 9.80
C TYR A 281 16.61 -7.07 9.09
N GLU A 282 16.40 -6.85 7.80
CA GLU A 282 17.05 -5.82 6.98
C GLU A 282 16.72 -4.41 7.48
N LEU A 283 15.47 -4.14 7.87
CA LEU A 283 15.09 -2.87 8.49
C LEU A 283 15.75 -2.71 9.86
N LEU A 284 15.82 -3.78 10.65
CA LEU A 284 16.51 -3.74 11.94
C LEU A 284 18.01 -3.47 11.79
N GLU A 285 18.65 -4.03 10.76
CA GLU A 285 20.03 -3.74 10.40
C GLU A 285 20.20 -2.28 9.97
N PHE A 286 19.32 -1.79 9.09
CA PHE A 286 19.31 -0.38 8.70
C PHE A 286 19.19 0.57 9.89
N LEU A 287 18.26 0.32 10.82
CA LEU A 287 18.09 1.13 12.02
C LEU A 287 19.34 1.08 12.92
N ALA A 288 19.99 -0.08 13.01
CA ALA A 288 21.26 -0.19 13.72
C ALA A 288 22.35 0.66 13.05
N ASP A 289 22.44 0.68 11.72
CA ASP A 289 23.41 1.50 11.01
C ASP A 289 23.13 3.01 11.17
N VAL A 290 21.86 3.41 11.18
CA VAL A 290 21.46 4.81 11.40
C VAL A 290 21.92 5.32 12.77
N PHE A 291 21.74 4.53 13.84
CA PHE A 291 22.00 4.98 15.20
C PHE A 291 23.36 4.53 15.79
N VAL A 292 24.00 3.52 15.20
CA VAL A 292 25.19 2.86 15.75
C VAL A 292 26.40 2.99 14.81
N ALA A 293 26.76 4.22 14.47
CA ALA A 293 27.83 4.54 13.51
C ALA A 293 29.20 3.90 13.82
N ASP A 294 29.57 3.74 15.09
CA ASP A 294 30.89 3.19 15.50
C ASP A 294 30.83 1.70 15.92
N GLY A 295 29.70 1.01 15.68
CA GLY A 295 29.48 -0.38 16.11
C GLY A 295 29.39 -0.59 17.63
N ARG A 296 29.49 0.49 18.42
CA ARG A 296 29.36 0.46 19.88
C ARG A 296 27.92 0.77 20.26
N TRP A 297 27.25 -0.16 20.92
CA TRP A 297 25.89 0.03 21.41
C TRP A 297 25.88 0.61 22.82
N THR A 298 25.85 1.94 22.93
CA THR A 298 25.60 2.61 24.22
C THR A 298 24.15 2.39 24.69
N GLU A 299 23.81 2.83 25.91
CA GLU A 299 22.43 2.81 26.39
C GLU A 299 21.51 3.69 25.54
N GLU A 300 21.98 4.88 25.15
CA GLU A 300 21.24 5.81 24.29
C GLU A 300 21.01 5.22 22.89
N GLN A 301 22.05 4.68 22.26
CA GLN A 301 21.91 4.09 20.92
C GLN A 301 20.99 2.87 20.93
N ARG A 302 21.04 2.04 21.99
CA ARG A 302 20.06 0.95 22.16
C ARG A 302 18.64 1.50 22.28
N ALA A 303 18.44 2.55 23.07
CA ALA A 303 17.12 3.17 23.22
C ALA A 303 16.61 3.75 21.90
N ASN A 304 17.46 4.34 21.07
CA ASN A 304 17.07 4.88 19.77
C ASN A 304 16.71 3.77 18.77
N VAL A 305 17.52 2.70 18.66
CA VAL A 305 17.21 1.58 17.74
C VAL A 305 15.90 0.90 18.14
N PHE A 306 15.78 0.47 19.41
CA PHE A 306 14.57 -0.23 19.84
C PHE A 306 13.36 0.71 19.94
N GLY A 307 13.57 2.00 20.21
CA GLY A 307 12.52 3.00 20.14
C GLY A 307 12.00 3.21 18.72
N ALA A 308 12.88 3.20 17.71
CA ALA A 308 12.47 3.24 16.32
C ALA A 308 11.70 1.98 15.91
N VAL A 309 12.14 0.80 16.36
CA VAL A 309 11.40 -0.45 16.21
C VAL A 309 10.00 -0.34 16.85
N ASP A 310 9.90 0.16 18.08
CA ASP A 310 8.62 0.33 18.78
C ASP A 310 7.68 1.27 18.02
N PHE A 311 8.19 2.38 17.47
CA PHE A 311 7.39 3.32 16.66
C PHE A 311 6.85 2.66 15.39
N ILE A 312 7.72 1.98 14.63
CA ILE A 312 7.36 1.33 13.38
C ILE A 312 6.38 0.18 13.64
N LEU A 313 6.62 -0.65 14.65
CA LEU A 313 5.67 -1.70 15.02
C LEU A 313 4.31 -1.13 15.43
N MET A 314 4.28 -0.02 16.19
CA MET A 314 3.00 0.60 16.55
C MET A 314 2.31 1.30 15.37
N HIS A 315 3.06 1.69 14.34
CA HIS A 315 2.54 2.15 13.07
C HIS A 315 1.86 1.00 12.33
N GLU A 316 2.51 -0.16 12.19
CA GLU A 316 1.88 -1.36 11.58
C GLU A 316 0.68 -1.89 12.37
N VAL A 317 0.71 -1.78 13.71
CA VAL A 317 -0.45 -2.05 14.56
C VAL A 317 -1.60 -1.06 14.27
N GLY A 318 -1.29 0.14 13.78
CA GLY A 318 -2.24 1.11 13.24
C GLY A 318 -3.07 0.50 12.12
N HIS A 319 -2.41 0.07 11.05
CA HIS A 319 -3.03 -0.61 9.92
C HIS A 319 -3.80 -1.86 10.39
N ALA A 320 -3.17 -2.70 11.22
CA ALA A 320 -3.80 -3.91 11.71
C ALA A 320 -5.09 -3.63 12.48
N LEU A 321 -5.13 -2.62 13.35
CA LEU A 321 -6.35 -2.27 14.09
C LEU A 321 -7.42 -1.65 13.20
N VAL A 322 -7.03 -0.83 12.21
CA VAL A 322 -7.97 -0.25 11.24
C VAL A 322 -8.66 -1.36 10.44
N ASP A 323 -7.89 -2.29 9.90
CA ASP A 323 -8.40 -3.40 9.09
C ASP A 323 -9.15 -4.44 9.93
N VAL A 324 -8.54 -4.98 10.99
CA VAL A 324 -9.11 -6.08 11.78
C VAL A 324 -10.39 -5.68 12.50
N LEU A 325 -10.51 -4.40 12.91
CA LEU A 325 -11.68 -3.90 13.63
C LEU A 325 -12.66 -3.13 12.73
N ASP A 326 -12.39 -3.04 11.43
CA ASP A 326 -13.17 -2.27 10.43
C ASP A 326 -13.41 -0.82 10.89
N LEU A 327 -12.33 -0.13 11.28
CA LEU A 327 -12.41 1.23 11.82
C LEU A 327 -12.49 2.25 10.68
N PRO A 328 -13.46 3.18 10.71
CA PRO A 328 -13.52 4.25 9.73
C PRO A 328 -12.38 5.26 9.96
N ILE A 329 -11.63 5.53 8.89
CA ILE A 329 -10.65 6.61 8.83
C ILE A 329 -11.01 7.59 7.72
N THR A 330 -10.69 8.87 7.89
CA THR A 330 -10.97 9.94 6.90
C THR A 330 -9.74 10.79 6.60
N GLY A 331 -8.57 10.37 7.08
CA GLY A 331 -7.27 10.97 6.78
C GLY A 331 -6.47 10.06 5.86
N ARG A 332 -5.25 10.48 5.50
CA ARG A 332 -4.28 9.59 4.86
C ARG A 332 -3.96 8.46 5.83
N GLU A 333 -3.99 7.21 5.37
CA GLU A 333 -3.89 6.05 6.24
C GLU A 333 -2.56 6.01 7.01
N GLU A 334 -1.45 6.28 6.33
CA GLU A 334 -0.13 6.41 6.93
C GLU A 334 -0.03 7.45 8.05
N ASP A 335 -0.68 8.61 7.87
CA ASP A 335 -0.73 9.63 8.91
C ASP A 335 -1.59 9.17 10.10
N VAL A 336 -2.60 8.33 9.86
CA VAL A 336 -3.45 7.74 10.91
C VAL A 336 -2.70 6.64 11.65
N ALA A 337 -1.91 5.82 10.96
CA ALA A 337 -1.01 4.84 11.56
C ALA A 337 0.06 5.52 12.46
N ASP A 338 0.70 6.59 11.97
CA ASP A 338 1.62 7.43 12.76
C ASP A 338 0.91 8.01 14.00
N GLN A 339 -0.36 8.45 13.87
CA GLN A 339 -1.14 8.94 15.01
C GLN A 339 -1.35 7.86 16.08
N LEU A 340 -1.66 6.61 15.69
CA LEU A 340 -1.78 5.53 16.65
C LEU A 340 -0.44 5.30 17.35
N ALA A 341 0.65 5.23 16.59
CA ALA A 341 1.98 4.99 17.12
C ALA A 341 2.35 6.02 18.20
N VAL A 342 2.20 7.31 17.89
CA VAL A 342 2.46 8.38 18.87
C VAL A 342 1.50 8.31 20.05
N TYR A 343 0.20 8.09 19.81
CA TYR A 343 -0.79 8.02 20.87
C TYR A 343 -0.50 6.90 21.88
N VAL A 344 -0.13 5.70 21.40
CA VAL A 344 0.18 4.55 22.26
C VAL A 344 1.50 4.78 22.99
N LEU A 345 2.56 5.17 22.28
CA LEU A 345 3.89 5.32 22.84
C LEU A 345 3.97 6.45 23.88
N VAL A 346 3.45 7.64 23.57
CA VAL A 346 3.47 8.78 24.51
C VAL A 346 2.72 8.45 25.81
N ARG A 347 1.63 7.66 25.72
CA ARG A 347 0.90 7.18 26.90
C ARG A 347 1.68 6.14 27.72
N GLY A 348 2.69 5.51 27.14
CA GLY A 348 3.66 4.65 27.83
C GLY A 348 4.73 5.44 28.62
N GLY A 349 4.79 6.77 28.47
CA GLY A 349 5.69 7.65 29.22
C GLY A 349 6.85 8.21 28.39
N ASP A 350 7.85 8.77 29.08
CA ASP A 350 8.94 9.57 28.46
C ASP A 350 9.72 8.77 27.42
N LYS A 351 9.97 7.49 27.69
CA LYS A 351 10.66 6.59 26.75
C LYS A 351 9.86 6.38 25.47
N GLY A 352 8.53 6.38 25.54
CA GLY A 352 7.69 6.25 24.34
C GLY A 352 7.67 7.52 23.49
N ALA A 353 7.69 8.70 24.12
CA ALA A 353 7.90 9.94 23.36
C ALA A 353 9.27 9.97 22.66
N GLN A 354 10.32 9.49 23.32
CA GLN A 354 11.65 9.31 22.71
C GLN A 354 11.64 8.30 21.56
N ALA A 355 10.95 7.16 21.74
CA ALA A 355 10.78 6.14 20.71
C ALA A 355 10.10 6.71 19.46
N ALA A 356 9.03 7.49 19.62
CA ALA A 356 8.34 8.14 18.51
C ALA A 356 9.24 9.12 17.74
N VAL A 357 10.08 9.90 18.43
CA VAL A 357 11.07 10.78 17.79
C VAL A 357 12.14 9.96 17.06
N ALA A 358 12.64 8.89 17.67
CA ALA A 358 13.65 8.03 17.06
C ALA A 358 13.13 7.39 15.77
N GLY A 359 11.92 6.82 15.79
CA GLY A 359 11.30 6.20 14.62
C GLY A 359 11.09 7.15 13.45
N VAL A 360 10.42 8.28 13.68
CA VAL A 360 10.15 9.25 12.60
C VAL A 360 11.45 9.86 12.04
N THR A 361 12.50 9.98 12.87
CA THR A 361 13.79 10.52 12.44
C THR A 361 14.60 9.50 11.63
N ALA A 362 14.52 8.21 11.99
CA ALA A 362 15.26 7.15 11.31
C ALA A 362 14.83 6.95 9.85
N LEU A 363 13.55 7.19 9.56
CA LEU A 363 12.94 6.98 8.25
C LEU A 363 12.92 8.24 7.37
N GLN A 364 13.74 9.25 7.69
CA GLN A 364 13.79 10.46 6.88
C GLN A 364 14.54 10.25 5.56
N PRO A 365 14.03 10.82 4.45
CA PRO A 365 14.78 10.85 3.22
C PRO A 365 16.08 11.65 3.41
N SER A 366 17.12 11.26 2.68
CA SER A 366 18.44 11.89 2.75
C SER A 366 18.47 13.29 2.14
N THR A 367 17.42 13.69 1.41
CA THR A 367 17.28 15.00 0.78
C THR A 367 15.88 15.56 0.97
N ASN A 368 15.76 16.89 0.85
CA ASN A 368 14.46 17.59 0.81
C ASN A 368 14.03 17.93 -0.63
N ASP A 369 14.61 17.25 -1.62
CA ASP A 369 14.22 17.39 -3.02
C ASP A 369 13.14 16.34 -3.30
N PHE A 370 11.90 16.79 -3.51
CA PHE A 370 10.74 15.90 -3.72
C PHE A 370 10.31 15.92 -5.19
N ASP A 371 10.25 14.75 -5.80
CA ASP A 371 9.72 14.56 -7.15
C ASP A 371 8.22 14.23 -7.11
N ALA A 372 7.63 13.99 -8.28
CA ALA A 372 6.19 13.68 -8.39
C ALA A 372 5.82 12.39 -7.63
N THR A 373 6.70 11.39 -7.61
CA THR A 373 6.48 10.14 -6.87
C THR A 373 6.43 10.40 -5.38
N ALA A 374 7.40 11.14 -4.83
CA ALA A 374 7.40 11.50 -3.41
C ALA A 374 6.18 12.36 -3.01
N LEU A 375 5.63 13.14 -3.93
CA LEU A 375 4.43 13.96 -3.69
C LEU A 375 3.12 13.15 -3.80
N ALA A 376 3.11 12.09 -4.62
CA ALA A 376 1.97 11.21 -4.84
C ALA A 376 1.93 10.01 -3.88
N ASP A 377 3.04 9.73 -3.21
CA ASP A 377 3.17 8.71 -2.17
C ASP A 377 2.05 8.83 -1.12
N GLU A 378 1.66 7.71 -0.52
CA GLU A 378 0.63 7.63 0.53
C GLU A 378 1.11 8.19 1.88
N HIS A 379 2.41 8.15 2.13
CA HIS A 379 3.05 8.81 3.25
C HIS A 379 3.16 10.31 3.00
N SER A 380 2.87 11.09 4.04
CA SER A 380 3.26 12.50 4.04
C SER A 380 4.77 12.64 3.83
N LEU A 381 5.20 13.74 3.21
CA LEU A 381 6.63 14.05 3.04
C LEU A 381 7.38 13.94 4.37
N GLY A 382 8.59 13.39 4.35
CA GLY A 382 9.39 13.14 5.57
C GLY A 382 9.41 14.31 6.56
N PRO A 383 9.75 15.55 6.13
CA PRO A 383 9.73 16.72 7.02
C PRO A 383 8.34 17.03 7.60
N VAL A 384 7.27 16.79 6.84
CA VAL A 384 5.89 16.97 7.32
C VAL A 384 5.57 15.94 8.41
N ARG A 385 5.96 14.67 8.21
CA ARG A 385 5.79 13.61 9.22
C ARG A 385 6.50 13.95 10.53
N ILE A 386 7.75 14.44 10.48
CA ILE A 386 8.48 14.89 11.68
C ILE A 386 7.67 15.94 12.45
N TYR A 387 7.23 17.01 11.77
CA TYR A 387 6.53 18.08 12.45
C TYR A 387 5.16 17.64 12.98
N ASN A 388 4.50 16.67 12.35
CA ASN A 388 3.28 16.07 12.87
C ASN A 388 3.55 15.28 14.15
N VAL A 389 4.54 14.37 14.15
CA VAL A 389 4.92 13.58 15.34
C VAL A 389 5.35 14.48 16.50
N MET A 390 6.24 15.46 16.26
CA MET A 390 6.65 16.43 17.28
C MET A 390 5.48 17.24 17.82
N CYS A 391 4.54 17.63 16.94
CA CYS A 391 3.35 18.35 17.35
C CYS A 391 2.44 17.50 18.24
N TRP A 392 2.19 16.24 17.91
CA TRP A 392 1.37 15.36 18.75
C TRP A 392 2.03 15.05 20.10
N ILE A 393 3.36 14.86 20.13
CA ILE A 393 4.11 14.71 21.39
C ILE A 393 3.98 15.98 22.23
N TYR A 394 4.27 17.16 21.67
CA TYR A 394 4.13 18.43 22.38
C TYR A 394 2.70 18.67 22.86
N GLY A 395 1.72 18.40 22.02
CA GLY A 395 0.30 18.58 22.31
C GLY A 395 -0.22 17.70 23.46
N SER A 396 0.43 16.56 23.71
CA SER A 396 0.07 15.66 24.81
C SER A 396 0.32 16.24 26.20
N ASP A 397 1.42 17.00 26.35
CA ASP A 397 1.79 17.72 27.58
C ASP A 397 2.77 18.86 27.24
N PRO A 398 2.25 20.06 26.93
CA PRO A 398 3.07 21.21 26.53
C PRO A 398 4.06 21.69 27.60
N VAL A 399 3.79 21.41 28.88
CA VAL A 399 4.68 21.79 29.99
C VAL A 399 5.87 20.84 30.02
N LYS A 400 5.60 19.54 29.93
CA LYS A 400 6.63 18.50 29.96
C LYS A 400 7.54 18.53 28.73
N TYR A 401 6.97 18.78 27.55
CA TYR A 401 7.70 18.76 26.28
C TYR A 401 8.06 20.16 25.76
N SER A 402 8.15 21.17 26.64
CA SER A 402 8.44 22.56 26.24
C SER A 402 9.73 22.71 25.42
N GLN A 403 10.72 21.84 25.68
CA GLN A 403 12.00 21.82 24.98
C GLN A 403 11.88 21.59 23.46
N LEU A 404 10.79 20.99 22.98
CA LEU A 404 10.55 20.89 21.54
C LEU A 404 10.41 22.27 20.90
N VAL A 405 9.80 23.22 21.61
CA VAL A 405 9.65 24.61 21.17
C VAL A 405 10.86 25.44 21.57
N ASP A 406 11.26 25.38 22.84
CA ASP A 406 12.37 26.19 23.38
C ASP A 406 13.71 25.86 22.68
N GLY A 407 13.88 24.60 22.25
CA GLY A 407 15.04 24.11 21.51
C GLY A 407 14.96 24.29 19.99
N GLY A 408 13.85 24.83 19.46
CA GLY A 408 13.68 25.13 18.04
C GLY A 408 13.33 23.94 17.15
N SER A 409 13.10 22.74 17.70
CA SER A 409 12.70 21.56 16.94
C SER A 409 11.26 21.68 16.39
N LEU A 410 10.39 22.40 17.09
CA LEU A 410 9.00 22.68 16.72
C LEU A 410 8.78 24.20 16.68
N PRO A 411 8.44 24.79 15.53
CA PRO A 411 8.17 26.23 15.43
C PRO A 411 7.03 26.66 16.37
N GLU A 412 7.19 27.81 17.05
CA GLU A 412 6.18 28.35 17.97
C GLU A 412 4.79 28.44 17.31
N GLU A 413 4.73 28.90 16.05
CA GLU A 413 3.48 29.02 15.30
C GLU A 413 2.78 27.66 15.05
N ARG A 414 3.56 26.59 14.86
CA ARG A 414 3.03 25.22 14.73
C ARG A 414 2.51 24.73 16.08
N ALA A 415 3.27 24.98 17.15
CA ALA A 415 3.00 24.51 18.51
C ALA A 415 1.65 24.99 19.07
N VAL A 416 1.19 26.20 18.68
CA VAL A 416 -0.10 26.76 19.11
C VAL A 416 -1.29 25.82 18.86
N ARG A 417 -1.28 25.06 17.74
CA ARG A 417 -2.39 24.17 17.35
C ARG A 417 -2.26 22.75 17.90
N CYS A 418 -1.09 22.39 18.41
CA CYS A 418 -0.74 21.02 18.77
C CYS A 418 -1.58 20.41 19.90
N PRO A 419 -1.89 21.12 21.01
CA PRO A 419 -2.78 20.57 22.04
C PRO A 419 -4.16 20.21 21.50
N GLY A 420 -4.70 21.04 20.59
CA GLY A 420 -5.99 20.78 19.95
C GLY A 420 -5.97 19.64 18.92
N GLU A 421 -4.82 19.38 18.29
CA GLU A 421 -4.62 18.22 17.42
C GLU A 421 -4.50 16.94 18.22
N TRP A 422 -3.67 16.92 19.26
CA TRP A 422 -3.58 15.80 20.20
C TRP A 422 -4.95 15.44 20.78
N ASP A 423 -5.71 16.43 21.28
CA ASP A 423 -7.03 16.21 21.86
C ASP A 423 -8.00 15.54 20.88
N ARG A 424 -8.02 15.97 19.62
CA ARG A 424 -8.90 15.41 18.59
C ARG A 424 -8.49 13.98 18.23
N MET A 425 -7.20 13.78 17.96
CA MET A 425 -6.62 12.47 17.66
C MET A 425 -6.85 11.47 18.80
N ALA A 426 -6.50 11.84 20.03
CA ALA A 426 -6.67 10.98 21.21
C ALA A 426 -8.14 10.64 21.45
N LYS A 427 -9.07 11.60 21.31
CA LYS A 427 -10.51 11.34 21.42
C LYS A 427 -11.02 10.40 20.33
N ALA A 428 -10.53 10.55 19.09
CA ALA A 428 -10.88 9.68 17.98
C ALA A 428 -10.45 8.23 18.26
N TRP A 429 -9.17 8.00 18.54
CA TRP A 429 -8.65 6.66 18.88
C TRP A 429 -9.29 6.07 20.13
N GLN A 430 -9.59 6.88 21.15
CA GLN A 430 -10.34 6.41 22.32
C GLN A 430 -11.74 5.92 21.97
N ARG A 431 -12.43 6.63 21.08
CA ARG A 431 -13.81 6.32 20.69
C ARG A 431 -13.87 5.12 19.74
N LEU A 432 -13.00 5.08 18.73
CA LEU A 432 -12.91 3.98 17.77
C LEU A 432 -12.60 2.65 18.47
N LEU A 433 -11.71 2.68 19.47
CA LEU A 433 -11.29 1.49 20.19
C LEU A 433 -12.14 1.19 21.44
N ALA A 434 -13.20 1.96 21.72
CA ALA A 434 -13.93 1.86 22.99
C ALA A 434 -14.62 0.50 23.18
N ASP A 435 -15.26 0.00 22.11
CA ASP A 435 -16.06 -1.23 22.14
C ASP A 435 -15.19 -2.50 22.03
N TYR A 436 -13.88 -2.33 21.81
CA TYR A 436 -12.93 -3.42 21.61
C TYR A 436 -11.98 -3.58 22.79
N ARG A 437 -12.24 -2.96 23.95
CA ARG A 437 -11.46 -3.18 25.17
C ARG A 437 -12.13 -4.24 26.05
N PRO A 438 -11.35 -5.10 26.73
CA PRO A 438 -11.90 -6.15 27.60
C PRO A 438 -12.64 -5.63 28.83
#